data_AF-A0AAW3MDP4-F1
#
_entry.id   AF-A0AAW3MDP4-F1
#
_cell.length_a   1.000
_cell.length_b   1.000
_cell.length_c   1.000
_cell.angle_alpha   90.00
_cell.angle_beta   90.00
_cell.angle_gamma   90.00
#
_symmetry.space_group_name_H-M   'P 1'
#
loop_
_entity.id
_entity.type
_entity.pdbx_description
1 polymer ?
#
loop_
_entity_poly.entity_id
_entity_poly.type
_entity_poly.pdbx_seq_one_letter_code
_entity_poly.pdbx_strand_id
1 'polypeptide(L)'
;MKNTSYRYGTYALITSFFLFFIVQMFRAYVELSPEFLGENLGEYYLTYFPIGALILGLVLLIHGWWTEDEKKQREKLAAKNQQESNESV
;
A
#
# COMPACT_ATOMS: atom_id res chain seq x y z
N MET A 1 1.45 -22.66 6.84
CA MET A 1 0.01 -22.48 6.50
C MET A 1 -0.10 -22.16 5.01
N LYS A 2 -0.68 -23.07 4.22
CA LYS A 2 -0.55 -23.16 2.74
C LYS A 2 -1.79 -22.62 2.02
N ASN A 3 -2.28 -21.43 2.39
CA ASN A 3 -3.41 -20.83 1.69
C ASN A 3 -3.11 -19.36 1.41
N THR A 4 -2.62 -19.08 0.21
CA THR A 4 -2.18 -17.76 -0.23
C THR A 4 -3.32 -16.73 -0.16
N SER A 5 -4.56 -17.13 -0.45
CA SER A 5 -5.75 -16.28 -0.32
C SER A 5 -6.02 -15.86 1.13
N TYR A 6 -5.78 -16.74 2.10
CA TYR A 6 -5.91 -16.38 3.53
C TYR A 6 -4.91 -15.30 3.93
N ARG A 7 -3.66 -15.41 3.46
CA ARG A 7 -2.61 -14.41 3.74
C ARG A 7 -2.96 -13.04 3.14
N TYR A 8 -3.41 -13.00 1.89
CA TYR A 8 -3.86 -11.75 1.26
C TYR A 8 -5.08 -11.15 1.96
N GLY A 9 -6.03 -11.98 2.38
CA GLY A 9 -7.17 -11.53 3.19
C GLY A 9 -6.74 -10.92 4.52
N THR A 10 -5.78 -11.56 5.22
CA THR A 10 -5.21 -11.01 6.47
C THR A 10 -4.47 -9.70 6.23
N TYR A 11 -3.66 -9.59 5.18
CA TYR A 11 -2.96 -8.35 4.85
C TYR A 11 -3.93 -7.22 4.49
N ALA A 12 -5.00 -7.52 3.74
CA ALA A 12 -6.04 -6.56 3.43
C ALA A 12 -6.72 -6.04 4.72
N LEU A 13 -7.11 -6.94 5.63
CA LEU A 13 -7.69 -6.58 6.92
C LEU A 13 -6.77 -5.68 7.77
N ILE A 14 -5.51 -6.07 7.89
CA ILE A 14 -4.51 -5.28 8.62
C ILE A 14 -4.36 -3.89 7.99
N THR A 15 -4.24 -3.83 6.66
CA THR A 15 -4.09 -2.57 5.92
C THR A 15 -5.32 -1.68 6.11
N SER A 16 -6.52 -2.23 5.99
CA SER A 16 -7.78 -1.51 6.22
C SER A 16 -7.89 -0.98 7.65
N PHE A 17 -7.48 -1.76 8.65
CA PHE A 17 -7.46 -1.32 10.05
C PHE A 17 -6.52 -0.12 10.25
N PHE A 18 -5.29 -0.19 9.74
CA PHE A 18 -4.34 0.91 9.89
C PHE A 18 -4.77 2.16 9.13
N LEU A 19 -5.36 2.02 7.93
CA LEU A 19 -5.92 3.16 7.20
C LEU A 19 -7.06 3.83 7.97
N PHE A 20 -7.99 3.04 8.52
CA PHE A 20 -9.06 3.56 9.37
C PHE A 20 -8.48 4.27 10.60
N PHE A 21 -7.51 3.66 11.26
CA PHE A 21 -6.85 4.24 12.43
C PHE A 21 -6.17 5.57 12.14
N ILE A 22 -5.42 5.68 11.03
CA ILE A 22 -4.76 6.92 10.61
C ILE A 22 -5.79 8.04 10.37
N VAL A 23 -6.88 7.73 9.70
CA VAL A 23 -7.97 8.71 9.46
C VAL A 23 -8.58 9.18 10.77
N GLN A 24 -8.85 8.27 11.71
CA GLN A 24 -9.41 8.60 13.01
C GLN A 24 -8.45 9.42 13.87
N MET A 25 -7.16 9.05 13.87
CA MET A 25 -6.14 9.76 14.63
C MET A 25 -5.93 11.18 14.11
N PHE A 26 -5.97 11.37 12.79
CA PHE A 26 -5.90 12.69 12.17
C PHE A 26 -7.13 13.55 12.49
N ARG A 27 -8.33 12.98 12.45
CA ARG A 27 -9.55 13.68 12.89
C ARG A 27 -9.47 14.14 14.34
N ALA A 28 -9.03 13.25 15.24
CA ALA A 28 -8.86 13.58 16.65
C ALA A 28 -7.81 14.67 16.85
N TYR A 29 -6.69 14.61 16.12
CA TYR A 29 -5.65 15.65 16.15
C TYR A 29 -6.21 17.03 15.75
N VAL A 30 -6.99 17.09 14.68
CA VAL A 30 -7.65 18.34 14.25
C VAL A 30 -8.63 18.86 15.31
N GLU A 31 -9.47 18.00 15.87
CA GLU A 31 -10.50 18.38 16.84
C GLU A 31 -9.91 18.87 18.17
N LEU A 32 -8.79 18.28 18.60
CA LEU A 32 -8.13 18.60 19.86
C LEU A 32 -7.12 19.75 19.76
N SER A 33 -6.67 20.10 18.55
CA SER A 33 -5.65 21.15 18.39
C SER A 33 -6.27 22.55 18.53
N PRO A 34 -5.79 23.38 19.47
CA PRO A 34 -6.30 24.74 19.67
C PRO A 34 -6.14 25.64 18.44
N GLU A 35 -5.14 25.36 17.63
CA GLU A 35 -4.79 26.06 16.39
C GLU A 35 -5.89 25.96 15.32
N PHE A 36 -6.74 24.92 15.40
CA PHE A 36 -7.83 24.67 14.45
C PHE A 36 -9.23 24.93 15.03
N LEU A 37 -9.34 25.43 16.27
CA LEU A 37 -10.62 25.69 16.95
C LEU A 37 -11.35 26.96 16.45
N GLY A 38 -10.76 27.73 15.54
CA GLY A 38 -11.33 28.99 15.07
C GLY A 38 -11.05 29.37 13.61
N GLU A 39 -10.07 28.75 12.95
CA GLU A 39 -9.75 29.00 11.54
C GLU A 39 -10.14 27.83 10.64
N ASN A 40 -10.62 28.18 9.46
CA ASN A 40 -11.23 27.28 8.51
C ASN A 40 -10.19 26.25 8.04
N LEU A 41 -10.39 24.97 8.40
CA LEU A 41 -9.56 23.82 8.01
C LEU A 41 -9.19 23.76 6.50
N GLY A 42 -9.97 24.42 5.66
CA GLY A 42 -9.71 24.61 4.24
C GLY A 42 -8.45 25.43 3.93
N GLU A 43 -8.02 26.36 4.79
CA GLU A 43 -6.82 27.19 4.55
C GLU A 43 -5.52 26.39 4.70
N TYR A 44 -5.52 25.38 5.57
CA TYR A 44 -4.36 24.51 5.76
C TYR A 44 -4.32 23.31 4.80
N TYR A 45 -5.32 23.16 3.91
CA TYR A 45 -5.51 21.96 3.06
C TYR A 45 -5.54 20.62 3.83
N LEU A 46 -5.61 20.67 5.17
CA LEU A 46 -5.58 19.50 6.05
C LEU A 46 -6.79 18.59 5.81
N THR A 47 -7.91 19.14 5.33
CA THR A 47 -9.08 18.36 4.91
C THR A 47 -8.76 17.29 3.86
N TYR A 48 -7.79 17.54 2.98
CA TYR A 48 -7.41 16.61 1.90
C TYR A 48 -6.25 15.70 2.27
N PHE A 49 -5.57 15.95 3.39
CA PHE A 49 -4.41 15.16 3.83
C PHE A 49 -4.70 13.65 3.93
N PRO A 50 -5.82 13.19 4.52
CA PRO A 50 -6.12 11.75 4.58
C PRO A 50 -6.32 11.14 3.19
N ILE A 51 -6.91 11.90 2.26
CA ILE A 51 -7.13 11.47 0.87
C ILE A 51 -5.79 11.40 0.14
N GLY A 52 -4.92 12.39 0.31
CA GLY A 52 -3.56 12.39 -0.26
C GLY A 52 -2.70 11.25 0.26
N ALA A 53 -2.74 10.97 1.56
CA ALA A 53 -2.04 9.83 2.17
C ALA A 53 -2.56 8.48 1.63
N LEU A 54 -3.87 8.34 1.44
CA LEU A 54 -4.48 7.17 0.83
C LEU A 54 -4.01 6.97 -0.62
N ILE A 55 -3.99 8.04 -1.42
CA ILE A 55 -3.54 7.97 -2.82
C ILE A 55 -2.06 7.57 -2.89
N LEU A 56 -1.20 8.20 -2.08
CA LEU A 56 0.22 7.83 -1.99
C LEU A 56 0.40 6.37 -1.56
N GLY A 57 -0.35 5.91 -0.57
CA GLY A 57 -0.34 4.52 -0.13
C GLY A 57 -0.73 3.54 -1.24
N LEU A 58 -1.77 3.86 -2.01
CA LEU A 58 -2.21 3.08 -3.18
C LEU A 58 -1.13 3.01 -4.26
N VAL A 59 -0.50 4.14 -4.60
CA VAL A 59 0.57 4.20 -5.60
C VAL A 59 1.75 3.32 -5.18
N LEU A 60 2.19 3.42 -3.93
CA LEU A 60 3.28 2.59 -3.41
C LEU A 60 2.92 1.11 -3.39
N LEU A 61 1.67 0.76 -3.06
CA LEU A 61 1.20 -0.62 -3.05
C LEU A 61 1.16 -1.21 -4.46
N ILE A 62 0.62 -0.48 -5.44
CA ILE A 62 0.61 -0.89 -6.84
C ILE A 62 2.04 -1.05 -7.37
N HIS A 63 2.92 -0.10 -7.07
CA HIS A 63 4.32 -0.15 -7.48
C HIS A 63 5.06 -1.35 -6.87
N GLY A 64 4.85 -1.61 -5.58
CA GLY A 64 5.39 -2.80 -4.91
C GLY A 64 4.92 -4.09 -5.55
N TRP A 65 3.62 -4.19 -5.85
CA TRP A 65 3.04 -5.36 -6.51
C TRP A 65 3.61 -5.57 -7.92
N TRP A 66 3.73 -4.50 -8.71
CA TRP A 66 4.31 -4.54 -10.06
C TRP A 66 5.76 -5.04 -10.06
N THR A 67 6.57 -4.52 -9.12
CA THR A 67 7.99 -4.88 -8.99
C THR A 67 8.16 -6.37 -8.66
N GLU A 68 7.28 -6.92 -7.82
CA GLU A 68 7.33 -8.33 -7.45
C GLU A 68 6.91 -9.26 -8.58
N ASP A 69 5.97 -8.82 -9.42
CA ASP A 69 5.55 -9.56 -10.62
C ASP A 69 6.63 -9.56 -11.70
N GLU A 70 7.30 -8.42 -11.93
CA GLU A 70 8.47 -8.35 -12.83
C GLU A 70 9.60 -9.27 -12.37
N LYS A 71 9.85 -9.34 -11.05
CA LYS A 71 10.86 -10.23 -10.49
C LYS A 71 10.53 -11.71 -10.77
N LYS A 72 9.27 -12.13 -10.57
CA LYS A 72 8.82 -13.49 -10.89
C LYS A 72 8.89 -13.81 -12.37
N GLN A 73 8.60 -12.86 -13.24
CA GLN A 73 8.74 -13.01 -14.70
C GLN A 73 10.21 -13.24 -15.09
N ARG A 74 11.14 -12.46 -14.52
CA ARG A 74 12.58 -12.63 -14.76
C ARG A 74 13.10 -13.98 -14.28
N GLU A 75 12.68 -14.42 -13.09
CA GLU A 75 13.07 -15.73 -12.54
C GLU A 75 12.56 -16.89 -13.41
N LYS A 76 11.31 -16.81 -13.90
CA LYS A 76 10.76 -17.80 -14.85
C LYS A 76 11.50 -17.82 -16.18
N LEU A 77 11.87 -16.65 -16.71
CA LEU A 77 12.61 -16.56 -17.97
C LEU A 77 14.03 -17.12 -17.82
N ALA A 78 14.70 -16.83 -16.70
CA ALA A 78 16.02 -17.36 -16.40
C ALA A 78 16.02 -18.89 -16.23
N ALA A 79 15.01 -19.44 -15.54
CA ALA A 79 14.83 -20.88 -15.40
C ALA A 79 14.56 -21.57 -16.75
N LYS A 80 13.73 -20.95 -17.61
CA LYS A 80 13.45 -21.47 -18.95
C LYS A 80 14.71 -21.52 -19.83
N ASN A 81 15.51 -20.45 -19.82
CA ASN A 81 16.75 -20.39 -20.59
C ASN A 81 17.80 -21.40 -20.11
N GLN A 82 17.88 -21.67 -18.80
CA GLN A 82 18.74 -22.73 -18.26
C GLN A 82 18.28 -24.13 -18.68
N GLN A 83 16.97 -24.35 -18.78
CA GLN A 83 16.42 -25.64 -19.17
C GLN A 83 16.66 -25.93 -20.66
N GLU A 84 16.44 -24.95 -21.55
CA GLU A 84 16.77 -25.07 -22.99
C GLU A 84 18.28 -25.24 -23.24
N SER A 85 19.14 -24.63 -22.40
CA SER A 85 20.59 -24.82 -22.46
C SER A 85 21.05 -26.21 -22.02
N ASN A 86 20.31 -26.89 -21.16
CA ASN A 86 20.64 -28.24 -20.68
C ASN A 86 20.10 -29.34 -21.62
N GLU A 87 19.05 -29.08 -22.40
CA GLU A 87 18.51 -30.01 -23.40
C GLU A 87 19.24 -29.96 -24.75
N SER A 88 20.10 -28.96 -24.96
CA SER A 88 20.87 -28.77 -26.20
C SER A 88 22.31 -29.33 -26.16
N VAL A 89 22.65 -30.08 -25.10
CA VAL A 89 23.92 -30.82 -24.90
C VAL A 89 23.63 -32.32 -24.94
#